data_AF-A0A9P6CXP7-F1
#
_entry.id   AF-A0A9P6CXP7-F1
#
_cell.length_a   1.000
_cell.length_b   1.000
_cell.length_c   1.000
_cell.angle_alpha   90.00
_cell.angle_beta   90.00
_cell.angle_gamma   90.00
#
_symmetry.space_group_name_H-M   'P 1'
#
loop_
_entity.id
_entity.type
_entity.pdbx_description
1 polymer ?
#
loop_
_entity_poly.entity_id
_entity_poly.type
_entity_poly.pdbx_seq_one_letter_code
_entity_poly.pdbx_strand_id
1 'polypeptide(L)'
;MVTRFFMASEYGGNMQATCPRPSKAFVDSHVPGAPGLWFCVQAGEDFDTIMRVFVKIAAVRGDKKSKYQYQGMYQIKTANPPALTVSEWSQQAPSFHNKWAHGIVKMGWGAVVRSRILLRRELNREPTSDEVDDVIQSGVYKIVTEEDVKQAYFRGDERMGVWTMKCVAYDNRFQQKLHDTFPMWVPPPPKRKKKAGDKKAETKKKTTPPRATENRLRRAKRKRRNDLPVDGQSESDGTVESVQQSDNEDSPKPKAKRRKVDIIELTDDEEPQAPIKYRARGTKSRPIFLN
;
A
#
# COMPACT_ATOMS: atom_id res chain seq x y z
N MET A 1 8.63 -18.45 16.99
CA MET A 1 7.62 -17.54 16.37
C MET A 1 7.69 -16.20 17.07
N VAL A 2 7.35 -15.10 16.39
CA VAL A 2 7.50 -13.74 16.93
C VAL A 2 6.22 -12.93 16.78
N THR A 3 6.05 -11.80 17.49
CA THR A 3 4.89 -10.92 17.29
C THR A 3 5.15 -9.84 16.26
N ARG A 4 4.08 -9.24 15.70
CA ARG A 4 4.19 -8.08 14.79
C ARG A 4 4.90 -6.90 15.45
N PHE A 5 4.57 -6.64 16.71
CA PHE A 5 5.07 -5.47 17.43
C PHE A 5 6.58 -5.59 17.69
N PHE A 6 7.03 -6.80 18.03
CA PHE A 6 8.45 -7.14 18.11
C PHE A 6 9.17 -6.86 16.78
N MET A 7 8.66 -7.42 15.67
CA MET A 7 9.29 -7.28 14.36
C MET A 7 9.47 -5.81 13.93
N ALA A 8 8.42 -5.00 14.07
CA ALA A 8 8.47 -3.60 13.69
C ALA A 8 9.37 -2.74 14.61
N SER A 9 9.46 -3.11 15.90
CA SER A 9 10.29 -2.41 16.87
C SER A 9 11.78 -2.69 16.65
N GLU A 10 12.15 -3.95 16.43
CA GLU A 10 13.56 -4.37 16.36
C GLU A 10 14.18 -4.19 14.97
N TYR A 11 13.40 -4.41 13.91
CA TYR A 11 13.94 -4.48 12.54
C TYR A 11 13.39 -3.38 11.61
N GLY A 12 12.51 -2.51 12.12
CA GLY A 12 11.83 -1.50 11.31
C GLY A 12 10.86 -2.09 10.28
N GLY A 13 10.50 -1.28 9.27
CA GLY A 13 9.61 -1.66 8.18
C GLY A 13 8.16 -1.16 8.32
N ASN A 14 7.52 -0.90 7.16
CA ASN A 14 6.09 -0.56 7.08
C ASN A 14 5.25 -1.84 7.25
N MET A 15 4.17 -1.72 8.02
CA MET A 15 3.09 -2.68 8.23
C MET A 15 2.51 -3.37 6.97
N GLN A 16 2.81 -2.88 5.76
CA GLN A 16 2.42 -3.44 4.47
C GLN A 16 3.40 -4.47 3.89
N ALA A 17 4.62 -4.61 4.43
CA ALA A 17 5.57 -5.61 3.99
C ALA A 17 5.09 -7.02 4.37
N THR A 18 4.49 -7.68 3.38
CA THR A 18 4.30 -9.13 3.22
C THR A 18 3.92 -9.91 4.47
N CYS A 19 2.63 -9.96 4.79
CA CYS A 19 2.07 -10.95 5.72
C CYS A 19 0.77 -11.52 5.15
N PRO A 20 0.83 -12.39 4.12
CA PRO A 20 -0.34 -13.19 3.79
C PRO A 20 -0.76 -13.95 5.06
N ARG A 21 -2.06 -14.13 5.24
CA ARG A 21 -2.63 -14.96 6.32
C ARG A 21 -2.97 -16.31 5.69
N PRO A 22 -2.03 -17.27 5.64
CA PRO A 22 -2.33 -18.55 5.06
C PRO A 22 -3.30 -19.29 5.99
N SER A 23 -4.06 -20.22 5.42
CA SER A 23 -4.84 -21.14 6.23
C SER A 23 -3.90 -21.99 7.10
N LYS A 24 -4.40 -22.52 8.20
CA LYS A 24 -3.63 -23.46 9.03
C LYS A 24 -3.14 -24.65 8.20
N ALA A 25 -4.01 -25.22 7.36
CA ALA A 25 -3.67 -26.31 6.45
C ALA A 25 -2.52 -25.96 5.48
N PHE A 26 -2.45 -24.69 5.02
CA PHE A 26 -1.32 -24.23 4.22
C PHE A 26 -0.03 -24.21 5.04
N VAL A 27 -0.04 -23.63 6.24
CA VAL A 27 1.15 -23.59 7.12
C VAL A 27 1.62 -24.99 7.49
N ASP A 28 0.69 -25.91 7.77
CA ASP A 28 1.02 -27.28 8.19
C ASP A 28 1.64 -28.10 7.06
N SER A 29 1.37 -27.76 5.79
CA SER A 29 1.87 -28.47 4.60
C SER A 29 3.09 -27.81 3.94
N HIS A 30 3.37 -26.54 4.24
CA HIS A 30 4.44 -25.78 3.58
C HIS A 30 5.63 -25.59 4.51
N VAL A 31 6.81 -25.97 4.03
CA VAL A 31 8.08 -25.75 4.73
C VAL A 31 8.58 -24.32 4.49
N PRO A 32 9.27 -23.72 5.47
CA PRO A 32 10.00 -22.48 5.24
C PRO A 32 10.89 -22.57 4.00
N GLY A 33 10.85 -21.54 3.16
CA GLY A 33 11.53 -21.49 1.89
C GLY A 33 10.75 -22.06 0.69
N ALA A 34 9.52 -22.55 0.88
CA ALA A 34 8.67 -22.93 -0.25
C ALA A 34 8.37 -21.73 -1.16
N PRO A 35 8.34 -21.91 -2.49
CA PRO A 35 7.90 -20.85 -3.41
C PRO A 35 6.43 -20.49 -3.18
N GLY A 36 6.02 -19.33 -3.66
CA GLY A 36 4.65 -18.85 -3.47
C GLY A 36 4.20 -17.85 -4.52
N LEU A 37 2.94 -17.43 -4.39
CA LEU A 37 2.37 -16.33 -5.17
C LEU A 37 2.06 -15.14 -4.26
N TRP A 38 2.28 -13.95 -4.79
CA TRP A 38 1.94 -12.68 -4.17
C TRP A 38 0.92 -11.96 -5.04
N PHE A 39 -0.14 -11.44 -4.43
CA PHE A 39 -1.24 -10.80 -5.12
C PHE A 39 -1.35 -9.32 -4.71
N CYS A 40 -1.54 -8.44 -5.68
CA CYS A 40 -1.78 -7.01 -5.44
C CYS A 40 -2.95 -6.51 -6.31
N VAL A 41 -3.51 -5.36 -5.96
CA VAL A 41 -4.65 -4.79 -6.68
C VAL A 41 -4.36 -4.30 -8.10
N GLN A 42 -3.08 -4.23 -8.47
CA GLN A 42 -2.61 -3.83 -9.80
C GLN A 42 -1.40 -4.68 -10.15
N ALA A 43 -1.17 -4.94 -11.44
CA ALA A 43 0.11 -5.45 -11.91
C ALA A 43 1.22 -4.42 -11.69
N GLY A 44 2.45 -4.88 -11.56
CA GLY A 44 3.61 -4.01 -11.47
C GLY A 44 4.87 -4.71 -11.97
N GLU A 45 5.98 -4.03 -11.81
CA GLU A 45 7.30 -4.50 -12.20
C GLU A 45 7.86 -5.51 -11.19
N ASP A 46 8.97 -6.13 -11.57
CA ASP A 46 9.76 -6.98 -10.68
C ASP A 46 10.22 -6.17 -9.46
N PHE A 47 10.41 -6.85 -8.33
CA PHE A 47 11.06 -6.23 -7.19
C PHE A 47 12.57 -6.43 -7.34
N ASP A 48 13.31 -5.33 -7.47
CA ASP A 48 14.78 -5.36 -7.60
C ASP A 48 15.49 -5.88 -6.35
N THR A 49 14.79 -5.90 -5.21
CA THR A 49 15.37 -6.25 -3.90
C THR A 49 14.91 -7.61 -3.42
N ILE A 50 15.84 -8.39 -2.85
CA ILE A 50 15.50 -9.60 -2.09
C ILE A 50 14.76 -9.19 -0.80
N MET A 51 13.57 -9.73 -0.59
CA MET A 51 12.71 -9.40 0.55
C MET A 51 12.78 -10.47 1.64
N ARG A 52 12.87 -10.04 2.89
CA ARG A 52 12.72 -10.91 4.05
C ARG A 52 11.23 -11.13 4.33
N VAL A 53 10.75 -12.36 4.20
CA VAL A 53 9.31 -12.67 4.28
C VAL A 53 8.91 -13.25 5.64
N PHE A 54 7.83 -12.71 6.20
CA PHE A 54 7.20 -13.22 7.42
C PHE A 54 5.73 -13.54 7.16
N VAL A 55 5.28 -14.65 7.70
CA VAL A 55 3.90 -15.08 7.52
C VAL A 55 3.19 -15.08 8.86
N LYS A 56 1.99 -14.48 8.91
CA LYS A 56 1.16 -14.54 10.10
C LYS A 56 0.61 -15.95 10.23
N ILE A 57 0.99 -16.66 11.29
CA ILE A 57 0.41 -17.95 11.64
C ILE A 57 -0.93 -17.69 12.34
N ALA A 58 -1.95 -18.48 11.98
CA ALA A 58 -3.22 -18.46 12.69
C ALA A 58 -2.97 -18.64 14.19
N ALA A 59 -3.64 -17.83 15.01
CA ALA A 59 -3.52 -17.99 16.45
C ALA A 59 -4.01 -19.39 16.83
N VAL A 60 -3.24 -20.09 17.67
CA VAL A 60 -3.73 -21.30 18.33
C VAL A 60 -4.97 -20.89 19.13
N ARG A 61 -6.04 -21.69 19.05
CA ARG A 61 -7.33 -21.40 19.70
C ARG A 61 -7.09 -21.01 21.18
N GLY A 62 -7.41 -19.77 21.53
CA GLY A 62 -7.20 -19.20 22.87
C GLY A 62 -6.12 -18.12 22.96
N ASP A 63 -5.16 -18.08 22.04
CA ASP A 63 -4.15 -17.03 22.01
C ASP A 63 -4.69 -15.79 21.29
N LYS A 64 -4.75 -14.65 21.99
CA LYS A 64 -5.18 -13.38 21.38
C LYS A 64 -4.08 -12.74 20.54
N LYS A 65 -2.82 -13.18 20.67
CA LYS A 65 -1.67 -12.56 20.01
C LYS A 65 -1.42 -13.18 18.65
N SER A 66 -1.23 -12.32 17.65
CA SER A 66 -0.83 -12.76 16.31
C SER A 66 0.64 -13.19 16.34
N LYS A 67 0.91 -14.43 15.95
CA LYS A 67 2.27 -14.98 15.81
C LYS A 67 2.70 -14.94 14.34
N TYR A 68 3.99 -14.76 14.13
CA TYR A 68 4.62 -14.67 12.82
C TYR A 68 5.80 -15.63 12.74
N GLN A 69 6.00 -16.20 11.56
CA GLN A 69 7.11 -17.08 11.24
C GLN A 69 7.89 -16.52 10.07
N TYR A 70 9.20 -16.50 10.23
CA TYR A 70 10.13 -16.19 9.15
C TYR A 70 10.09 -17.31 8.11
N GLN A 71 9.94 -16.94 6.84
CA GLN A 71 9.86 -17.90 5.73
C GLN A 71 11.14 -17.96 4.89
N GLY A 72 12.03 -16.97 5.00
CA GLY A 72 13.25 -16.88 4.20
C GLY A 72 13.43 -15.54 3.50
N MET A 73 14.45 -15.48 2.66
CA MET A 73 14.78 -14.38 1.77
C MET A 73 14.24 -14.71 0.38
N TYR A 74 13.34 -13.89 -0.15
CA TYR A 74 12.62 -14.14 -1.38
C TYR A 74 12.96 -13.13 -2.45
N GLN A 75 13.21 -13.62 -3.67
CA GLN A 75 13.12 -12.82 -4.87
C GLN A 75 11.65 -12.82 -5.33
N ILE A 76 11.11 -11.63 -5.60
CA ILE A 76 9.73 -11.46 -6.06
C ILE A 76 9.76 -10.94 -7.49
N LYS A 77 9.23 -11.73 -8.42
CA LYS A 77 9.16 -11.38 -9.85
C LYS A 77 7.73 -11.39 -10.32
N THR A 78 7.38 -10.48 -11.23
CA THR A 78 6.08 -10.44 -11.85
C THR A 78 5.80 -11.76 -12.55
N ALA A 79 4.59 -12.29 -12.39
CA ALA A 79 4.19 -13.52 -13.04
C ALA A 79 4.03 -13.30 -14.55
N ASN A 80 3.96 -14.40 -15.31
CA ASN A 80 3.60 -14.36 -16.71
C ASN A 80 2.34 -15.22 -16.90
N PRO A 81 1.14 -14.63 -17.08
CA PRO A 81 0.86 -13.20 -17.22
C PRO A 81 1.01 -12.40 -15.90
N PRO A 82 1.21 -11.06 -15.95
CA PRO A 82 1.48 -10.22 -14.78
C PRO A 82 0.25 -9.96 -13.91
N ALA A 83 -0.92 -10.39 -14.36
CA ALA A 83 -2.18 -10.27 -13.65
C ALA A 83 -3.09 -11.46 -13.97
N LEU A 84 -4.03 -11.74 -13.07
CA LEU A 84 -5.11 -12.67 -13.34
C LEU A 84 -5.93 -12.19 -14.54
N THR A 85 -6.20 -13.11 -15.45
CA THR A 85 -7.18 -12.93 -16.50
C THR A 85 -8.59 -12.86 -15.92
N VAL A 86 -9.55 -12.33 -16.69
CA VAL A 86 -10.97 -12.29 -16.29
C VAL A 86 -11.51 -13.70 -16.01
N SER A 87 -11.08 -14.70 -16.79
CA SER A 87 -11.46 -16.10 -16.59
C SER A 87 -10.91 -16.66 -15.28
N GLU A 88 -9.62 -16.47 -15.00
CA GLU A 88 -9.00 -16.95 -13.75
C GLU A 88 -9.61 -16.28 -12.51
N TRP A 89 -9.89 -14.98 -12.59
CA TRP A 89 -10.61 -14.27 -11.52
C TRP A 89 -12.01 -14.84 -11.34
N SER A 90 -12.75 -15.07 -12.43
CA SER A 90 -14.13 -15.58 -12.39
C SER A 90 -14.23 -17.00 -11.82
N GLN A 91 -13.18 -17.81 -11.99
CA GLN A 91 -13.08 -19.16 -11.42
C GLN A 91 -12.82 -19.18 -9.91
N GLN A 92 -12.44 -18.04 -9.30
CA GLN A 92 -12.23 -18.00 -7.85
C GLN A 92 -13.54 -18.14 -7.08
N ALA A 93 -13.45 -18.65 -5.85
CA ALA A 93 -14.61 -18.81 -4.99
C ALA A 93 -15.25 -17.43 -4.64
N PRO A 94 -16.58 -17.34 -4.44
CA PRO A 94 -17.24 -16.09 -4.04
C PRO A 94 -16.67 -15.45 -2.77
N SER A 95 -16.17 -16.27 -1.83
CA SER A 95 -15.51 -15.80 -0.61
C SER A 95 -14.21 -15.03 -0.89
N PHE A 96 -13.49 -15.38 -1.97
CA PHE A 96 -12.31 -14.66 -2.43
C PHE A 96 -12.69 -13.28 -2.96
N HIS A 97 -13.68 -13.19 -3.85
CA HIS A 97 -14.17 -11.93 -4.40
C HIS A 97 -14.67 -10.99 -3.30
N ASN A 98 -15.51 -11.50 -2.40
CA ASN A 98 -16.05 -10.73 -1.28
C ASN A 98 -14.95 -10.18 -0.38
N LYS A 99 -13.93 -10.98 -0.07
CA LYS A 99 -12.83 -10.56 0.80
C LYS A 99 -11.97 -9.46 0.16
N TRP A 100 -11.69 -9.57 -1.14
CA TRP A 100 -10.94 -8.56 -1.87
C TRP A 100 -11.72 -7.25 -2.04
N ALA A 101 -12.98 -7.34 -2.47
CA ALA A 101 -13.86 -6.18 -2.61
C ALA A 101 -13.99 -5.41 -1.28
N HIS A 102 -14.27 -6.15 -0.18
CA HIS A 102 -14.30 -5.58 1.15
C HIS A 102 -12.98 -4.91 1.55
N GLY A 103 -11.84 -5.57 1.28
CA GLY A 103 -10.52 -5.01 1.52
C GLY A 103 -10.28 -3.70 0.78
N ILE A 104 -10.62 -3.64 -0.51
CA ILE A 104 -10.46 -2.45 -1.37
C ILE A 104 -11.32 -1.28 -0.86
N VAL A 105 -12.57 -1.55 -0.45
CA VAL A 105 -13.48 -0.50 0.05
C VAL A 105 -13.09 -0.02 1.45
N LYS A 106 -12.71 -0.92 2.36
CA LYS A 106 -12.45 -0.55 3.76
C LYS A 106 -11.05 -0.04 4.02
N MET A 107 -10.06 -0.46 3.23
CA MET A 107 -8.66 -0.10 3.47
C MET A 107 -8.23 1.10 2.64
N GLY A 108 -7.33 1.93 3.20
CA GLY A 108 -6.82 3.12 2.52
C GLY A 108 -6.05 2.82 1.23
N TRP A 109 -5.38 1.66 1.15
CA TRP A 109 -4.65 1.24 -0.05
C TRP A 109 -5.55 0.95 -1.27
N GLY A 110 -6.86 0.78 -1.06
CA GLY A 110 -7.82 0.59 -2.17
C GLY A 110 -8.36 1.90 -2.75
N ALA A 111 -7.84 3.07 -2.34
CA ALA A 111 -8.28 4.36 -2.85
C ALA A 111 -8.03 4.53 -4.36
N VAL A 112 -6.86 4.11 -4.85
CA VAL A 112 -6.50 4.18 -6.28
C VAL A 112 -7.48 3.38 -7.13
N VAL A 113 -7.72 2.11 -6.76
CA VAL A 113 -8.65 1.22 -7.47
C VAL A 113 -10.05 1.81 -7.53
N ARG A 114 -10.57 2.30 -6.40
CA ARG A 114 -11.91 2.92 -6.36
C ARG A 114 -12.00 4.17 -7.19
N SER A 115 -10.95 5.00 -7.19
CA SER A 115 -10.91 6.22 -8.00
C SER A 115 -10.95 5.89 -9.49
N ARG A 116 -10.18 4.89 -9.93
CA ARG A 116 -10.23 4.39 -11.32
C ARG A 116 -11.61 3.83 -11.70
N ILE A 117 -12.22 3.02 -10.83
CA ILE A 117 -13.57 2.47 -11.06
C ILE A 117 -14.58 3.60 -11.24
N LEU A 118 -14.54 4.60 -10.35
CA LEU A 118 -15.42 5.76 -10.43
C LEU A 118 -15.23 6.53 -11.74
N LEU A 119 -13.98 6.87 -12.06
CA LEU A 119 -13.66 7.66 -13.25
C LEU A 119 -13.97 6.91 -14.55
N ARG A 120 -13.72 5.60 -14.65
CA ARG A 120 -14.10 4.83 -15.85
C ARG A 120 -15.61 4.83 -16.07
N ARG A 121 -16.40 4.80 -15.00
CA ARG A 121 -17.88 4.89 -15.06
C ARG A 121 -18.35 6.25 -15.57
N GLU A 122 -17.67 7.33 -15.20
CA GLU A 122 -18.06 8.70 -15.56
C GLU A 122 -17.51 9.13 -16.94
N LEU A 123 -16.26 8.75 -17.25
CA LEU A 123 -15.54 9.21 -18.44
C LEU A 123 -15.64 8.23 -19.61
N ASN A 124 -16.03 6.98 -19.39
CA ASN A 124 -16.04 5.91 -20.41
C ASN A 124 -14.69 5.73 -21.14
N ARG A 125 -13.57 6.03 -20.47
CA ARG A 125 -12.19 5.84 -20.95
C ARG A 125 -11.25 5.53 -19.79
N GLU A 126 -10.00 5.19 -20.08
CA GLU A 126 -8.96 5.08 -19.06
C GLU A 126 -8.67 6.47 -18.46
N PRO A 127 -8.73 6.62 -17.12
CA PRO A 127 -8.39 7.89 -16.48
C PRO A 127 -6.88 8.12 -16.46
N THR A 128 -6.48 9.39 -16.50
CA THR A 128 -5.11 9.82 -16.31
C THR A 128 -4.70 9.75 -14.83
N SER A 129 -3.39 9.76 -14.54
CA SER A 129 -2.90 9.74 -13.16
C SER A 129 -3.37 10.96 -12.36
N ASP A 130 -3.39 12.14 -12.97
CA ASP A 130 -3.78 13.38 -12.31
C ASP A 130 -5.27 13.36 -11.92
N GLU A 131 -6.14 12.88 -12.82
CA GLU A 131 -7.57 12.70 -12.53
C GLU A 131 -7.81 11.74 -11.36
N VAL A 132 -7.03 10.64 -11.31
CA VAL A 132 -7.09 9.69 -10.20
C VAL A 132 -6.67 10.36 -8.89
N ASP A 133 -5.58 11.13 -8.89
CA ASP A 133 -5.09 11.82 -7.70
C ASP A 133 -6.07 12.89 -7.20
N ASP A 134 -6.72 13.63 -8.09
CA ASP A 134 -7.75 14.63 -7.74
C ASP A 134 -8.96 13.97 -7.05
N VAL A 135 -9.39 12.80 -7.55
CA VAL A 135 -10.47 12.02 -6.93
C VAL A 135 -10.04 11.48 -5.56
N ILE A 136 -8.79 11.04 -5.40
CA ILE A 136 -8.25 10.61 -4.11
C ILE A 136 -8.24 11.76 -3.11
N GLN A 137 -7.77 12.95 -3.53
CA GLN A 137 -7.68 14.14 -2.67
C GLN A 137 -9.06 14.65 -2.23
N SER A 138 -10.02 14.69 -3.16
CA SER A 138 -11.41 15.08 -2.86
C SER A 138 -12.14 14.05 -1.99
N GLY A 139 -11.73 12.78 -2.04
CA GLY A 139 -12.33 11.70 -1.26
C GLY A 139 -13.63 11.16 -1.87
N VAL A 140 -13.99 11.58 -3.08
CA VAL A 140 -15.24 11.18 -3.76
C VAL A 140 -15.27 9.67 -4.05
N TYR A 141 -14.11 9.03 -4.24
CA TYR A 141 -13.97 7.58 -4.43
C TYR A 141 -14.65 6.71 -3.35
N LYS A 142 -14.97 7.28 -2.18
CA LYS A 142 -15.63 6.57 -1.08
C LYS A 142 -17.06 6.12 -1.42
N ILE A 143 -17.68 6.69 -2.46
CA ILE A 143 -19.01 6.27 -2.92
C ILE A 143 -19.00 4.89 -3.60
N VAL A 144 -17.83 4.42 -4.06
CA VAL A 144 -17.69 3.12 -4.73
C VAL A 144 -17.93 2.00 -3.72
N THR A 145 -18.89 1.13 -4.06
CA THR A 145 -19.36 0.02 -3.23
C THR A 145 -18.55 -1.25 -3.45
N GLU A 146 -18.74 -2.26 -2.61
CA GLU A 146 -18.10 -3.57 -2.80
C GLU A 146 -18.58 -4.26 -4.08
N GLU A 147 -19.83 -4.04 -4.49
CA GLU A 147 -20.38 -4.62 -5.71
C GLU A 147 -19.79 -3.95 -6.96
N ASP A 148 -19.63 -2.63 -6.96
CA ASP A 148 -18.93 -1.91 -8.03
C ASP A 148 -17.52 -2.48 -8.26
N VAL A 149 -16.80 -2.77 -7.16
CA VAL A 149 -15.47 -3.39 -7.23
C VAL A 149 -15.54 -4.77 -7.86
N LYS A 150 -16.43 -5.66 -7.40
CA LYS A 150 -16.55 -7.00 -7.99
C LYS A 150 -16.83 -6.93 -9.49
N GLN A 151 -17.81 -6.12 -9.88
CA GLN A 151 -18.22 -5.98 -11.28
C GLN A 151 -17.08 -5.44 -12.15
N ALA A 152 -16.28 -4.49 -11.65
CA ALA A 152 -15.11 -3.99 -12.37
C ALA A 152 -14.09 -5.10 -12.67
N TYR A 153 -13.81 -6.00 -11.71
CA TYR A 153 -12.92 -7.15 -11.96
C TYR A 153 -13.55 -8.20 -12.88
N PHE A 154 -14.87 -8.44 -12.79
CA PHE A 154 -15.58 -9.37 -13.68
C PHE A 154 -15.63 -8.87 -15.13
N ARG A 155 -15.71 -7.56 -15.35
CA ARG A 155 -15.62 -6.96 -16.70
C ARG A 155 -14.19 -6.87 -17.22
N GLY A 156 -13.20 -6.93 -16.33
CA GLY A 156 -11.78 -6.76 -16.66
C GLY A 156 -11.31 -5.31 -16.70
N ASP A 157 -12.14 -4.36 -16.24
CA ASP A 157 -11.78 -2.94 -16.03
C ASP A 157 -10.65 -2.82 -14.99
N GLU A 158 -10.64 -3.74 -14.01
CA GLU A 158 -9.59 -3.88 -13.02
C GLU A 158 -9.01 -5.30 -13.07
N ARG A 159 -7.70 -5.42 -12.82
CA ARG A 159 -6.98 -6.70 -12.86
C ARG A 159 -6.07 -6.86 -11.64
N MET A 160 -6.04 -8.06 -11.09
CA MET A 160 -5.21 -8.35 -9.91
C MET A 160 -3.81 -8.74 -10.35
N GLY A 161 -2.81 -7.96 -9.97
CA GLY A 161 -1.42 -8.28 -10.22
C GLY A 161 -1.00 -9.55 -9.49
N VAL A 162 -0.18 -10.37 -10.16
CA VAL A 162 0.37 -11.62 -9.63
C VAL A 162 1.88 -11.57 -9.75
N TRP A 163 2.56 -11.94 -8.67
CA TRP A 163 3.99 -12.13 -8.62
C TRP A 163 4.30 -13.55 -8.15
N THR A 164 5.38 -14.10 -8.70
CA THR A 164 6.02 -15.32 -8.22
C THR A 164 7.04 -14.97 -7.15
N MET A 165 7.04 -15.76 -6.08
CA MET A 165 7.99 -15.63 -4.98
C MET A 165 8.89 -16.87 -4.97
N LYS A 166 10.20 -16.67 -5.13
CA LYS A 166 11.21 -17.73 -5.04
C LYS A 166 12.09 -17.49 -3.83
N CYS A 167 12.17 -18.46 -2.92
CA CYS A 167 13.15 -18.40 -1.84
C CYS A 167 14.56 -18.57 -2.43
N VAL A 168 15.44 -17.61 -2.17
CA VAL A 168 16.83 -17.61 -2.63
C VAL A 168 17.81 -17.90 -1.51
N ALA A 169 17.43 -17.63 -0.26
CA ALA A 169 18.24 -17.96 0.91
C ALA A 169 17.36 -18.14 2.15
N TYR A 170 17.84 -18.94 3.11
CA TYR A 170 17.24 -19.04 4.43
C TYR A 170 18.29 -18.77 5.50
N ASP A 171 18.12 -17.67 6.22
CA ASP A 171 19.07 -17.23 7.24
C ASP A 171 18.79 -17.93 8.58
N ASN A 172 19.46 -19.06 8.80
CA ASN A 172 19.34 -19.83 10.04
C ASN A 172 19.84 -19.07 11.26
N ARG A 173 20.91 -18.27 11.12
CA ARG A 173 21.46 -17.48 12.22
C ARG A 173 20.45 -16.44 12.67
N PHE A 174 19.80 -15.77 11.72
CA PHE A 174 18.73 -14.84 12.01
C PHE A 174 17.52 -15.53 12.64
N GLN A 175 17.10 -16.70 12.14
CA GLN A 175 16.01 -17.46 12.75
C GLN A 175 16.32 -17.87 14.20
N GLN A 176 17.55 -18.30 14.47
CA GLN A 176 18.02 -18.62 15.82
C GLN A 176 18.01 -17.37 16.71
N LYS A 177 18.54 -16.24 16.21
CA LYS A 177 18.49 -14.96 16.93
C LYS A 177 17.05 -14.54 17.27
N LEU A 178 16.10 -14.72 16.35
CA LEU A 178 14.67 -14.45 16.62
C LEU A 178 14.13 -15.36 17.73
N HIS A 179 14.50 -16.64 17.70
CA HIS A 179 14.11 -17.60 18.73
C HIS A 179 14.64 -17.21 20.11
N ASP A 180 15.90 -16.79 20.19
CA ASP A 180 16.56 -16.51 21.46
C ASP A 180 16.12 -15.15 22.04
N THR A 181 15.94 -14.13 21.18
CA THR A 181 15.63 -12.76 21.63
C THR A 181 14.15 -12.60 21.99
N PHE A 182 13.24 -13.28 21.29
CA PHE A 182 11.81 -13.03 21.44
C PHE A 182 11.23 -13.36 22.83
N PRO A 183 11.60 -14.47 23.51
CA PRO A 183 11.16 -14.76 24.88
C PRO A 183 11.60 -13.70 25.90
N MET A 184 12.75 -13.07 25.67
CA MET A 184 13.29 -12.02 26.55
C MET A 184 12.73 -10.63 26.23
N TRP A 185 12.03 -10.49 25.10
CA TRP A 185 11.57 -9.19 24.67
C TRP A 185 10.36 -8.71 25.46
N VAL A 186 10.54 -7.62 26.18
CA VAL A 186 9.47 -6.90 26.86
C VAL A 186 9.01 -5.76 25.95
N PRO A 187 7.73 -5.73 25.51
CA PRO A 187 7.24 -4.64 24.69
C PRO A 187 7.44 -3.30 25.41
N PRO A 188 7.93 -2.25 24.72
CA PRO A 188 8.07 -0.94 25.35
C PRO A 188 6.71 -0.49 25.89
N PRO A 189 6.68 0.18 27.06
CA PRO A 189 5.44 0.56 27.71
C PRO A 189 4.59 1.40 26.74
N PRO A 190 3.26 1.18 26.70
CA PRO A 190 2.40 1.90 25.79
C PRO A 190 2.58 3.39 26.03
N LYS A 191 2.92 4.16 24.98
CA LYS A 191 3.01 5.61 25.07
C LYS A 191 1.69 6.10 25.65
N ARG A 192 1.75 6.75 26.83
CA ARG A 192 0.56 7.31 27.50
C ARG A 192 -0.21 8.11 26.45
N LYS A 193 -1.45 7.69 26.15
CA LYS A 193 -2.35 8.46 25.30
C LYS A 193 -2.45 9.83 25.96
N LYS A 194 -1.85 10.87 25.34
CA LYS A 194 -2.05 12.25 25.79
C LYS A 194 -3.56 12.44 25.82
N LYS A 195 -4.14 12.59 27.02
CA LYS A 195 -5.58 12.80 27.15
C LYS A 195 -5.91 14.00 26.27
N ALA A 196 -6.94 13.88 25.44
CA ALA A 196 -7.29 14.87 24.42
C ALA A 196 -7.65 16.27 24.99
N GLY A 197 -7.59 16.47 26.31
CA GLY A 197 -7.86 17.74 27.00
C GLY A 197 -6.64 18.58 27.38
N ASP A 198 -5.40 18.08 27.33
CA ASP A 198 -4.21 18.84 27.78
C ASP A 198 -3.53 19.67 26.67
N LYS A 199 -4.26 20.00 25.59
CA LYS A 199 -3.89 21.16 24.75
C LYS A 199 -4.31 22.45 25.46
N LYS A 200 -3.81 22.66 26.68
CA LYS A 200 -3.92 23.93 27.37
C LYS A 200 -3.00 24.90 26.64
N ALA A 201 -3.62 25.77 25.85
CA ALA A 201 -3.18 27.10 25.44
C ALA A 201 -1.73 27.46 25.82
N GLU A 202 -0.75 26.93 25.10
CA GLU A 202 0.56 27.57 25.04
C GLU A 202 0.44 28.71 24.02
N THR A 203 -0.35 29.71 24.40
CA THR A 203 -0.44 31.00 23.74
C THR A 203 0.93 31.64 23.93
N LYS A 204 1.86 31.34 23.03
CA LYS A 204 3.08 32.14 22.87
C LYS A 204 2.62 33.56 22.56
N LYS A 205 2.57 34.41 23.59
CA LYS A 205 2.67 35.87 23.49
C LYS A 205 3.96 36.15 22.72
N LYS A 206 3.88 36.17 21.38
CA LYS A 206 4.82 36.93 20.57
C LYS A 206 4.48 38.40 20.83
N THR A 207 5.23 39.00 21.74
CA THR A 207 5.37 40.44 21.85
C THR A 207 5.98 40.97 20.56
N THR A 208 5.12 41.25 19.58
CA THR A 208 5.48 42.15 18.47
C THR A 208 5.46 43.57 19.03
N PRO A 209 6.53 44.37 18.86
CA PRO A 209 6.50 45.77 19.25
C PRO A 209 5.47 46.54 18.40
N PRO A 210 4.80 47.55 18.97
CA PRO A 210 3.78 48.33 18.28
C PRO A 210 4.45 49.20 17.21
N ARG A 211 4.15 48.93 15.93
CA ARG A 211 4.46 49.86 14.84
C ARG A 211 3.22 50.69 14.54
N ALA A 212 3.41 51.99 14.68
CA ALA A 212 2.41 53.04 14.54
C ALA A 212 1.63 52.98 13.22
N THR A 213 0.33 53.23 13.36
CA THR A 213 -0.54 54.10 12.55
C THR A 213 -0.03 54.56 11.18
N GLU A 214 -0.73 54.20 10.10
CA GLU A 214 -1.43 55.17 9.23
C GLU A 214 -2.24 54.49 8.11
N ASN A 215 -3.27 55.21 7.64
CA ASN A 215 -4.17 54.92 6.50
C ASN A 215 -5.27 53.89 6.77
N ARG A 216 -6.45 54.26 7.29
CA ARG A 216 -7.37 55.35 6.88
C ARG A 216 -7.85 55.21 5.42
N LEU A 217 -9.07 54.66 5.32
CA LEU A 217 -10.15 54.96 4.38
C LEU A 217 -10.04 54.54 2.90
N ARG A 218 -11.18 53.97 2.47
CA ARG A 218 -11.75 53.77 1.12
C ARG A 218 -11.91 52.26 0.87
N ARG A 219 -13.08 51.70 0.59
CA ARG A 219 -14.22 52.26 -0.13
C ARG A 219 -15.43 51.33 0.04
N ALA A 220 -16.57 51.94 0.31
CA ALA A 220 -17.88 51.33 0.28
C ALA A 220 -18.38 51.02 -1.14
N LYS A 221 -19.45 50.20 -1.22
CA LYS A 221 -20.51 50.14 -2.25
C LYS A 221 -20.25 49.43 -3.60
N ARG A 222 -20.99 48.32 -3.80
CA ARG A 222 -21.96 48.01 -4.89
C ARG A 222 -22.45 46.56 -4.62
N LYS A 223 -23.69 46.22 -4.27
CA LYS A 223 -25.07 46.47 -4.75
C LYS A 223 -25.40 45.87 -6.13
N ARG A 224 -26.51 45.10 -6.15
CA ARG A 224 -27.30 44.45 -7.23
C ARG A 224 -26.91 42.98 -7.49
N ARG A 225 -27.71 41.95 -7.22
CA ARG A 225 -29.15 41.66 -7.47
C ARG A 225 -29.52 41.76 -8.95
N ASN A 226 -29.69 40.61 -9.59
CA ASN A 226 -30.69 40.37 -10.63
C ASN A 226 -31.00 38.86 -10.66
N ASP A 227 -32.21 38.52 -10.23
CA ASP A 227 -32.96 37.36 -10.67
C ASP A 227 -33.53 37.67 -12.07
N LEU A 228 -33.54 36.70 -12.98
CA LEU A 228 -34.72 36.20 -13.70
C LEU A 228 -34.34 35.05 -14.67
N PRO A 229 -35.28 34.11 -14.94
CA PRO A 229 -35.08 32.90 -15.74
C PRO A 229 -35.55 33.08 -17.19
N VAL A 230 -34.99 32.32 -18.14
CA VAL A 230 -35.62 32.02 -19.44
C VAL A 230 -35.14 30.66 -19.96
N ASP A 231 -36.10 29.75 -20.13
CA ASP A 231 -36.07 28.54 -20.96
C ASP A 231 -35.83 28.88 -22.43
N GLY A 232 -35.10 28.02 -23.16
CA GLY A 232 -35.05 28.11 -24.62
C GLY A 232 -34.01 27.21 -25.26
N GLN A 233 -34.47 26.03 -25.69
CA GLN A 233 -33.78 25.10 -26.59
C GLN A 233 -33.33 25.77 -27.89
N SER A 234 -32.14 25.42 -28.39
CA SER A 234 -31.80 25.47 -29.81
C SER A 234 -30.49 24.73 -30.07
N GLU A 235 -30.57 23.69 -30.90
CA GLU A 235 -29.44 22.96 -31.49
C GLU A 235 -28.77 23.80 -32.60
N SER A 236 -27.44 23.72 -32.71
CA SER A 236 -26.58 24.09 -33.86
C SER A 236 -25.15 23.85 -33.36
N ASP A 237 -24.51 22.74 -33.72
CA ASP A 237 -23.82 22.44 -34.98
C ASP A 237 -22.82 23.51 -35.43
N GLY A 238 -21.59 23.04 -35.62
CA GLY A 238 -20.59 23.63 -36.51
C GLY A 238 -19.67 24.71 -35.95
N THR A 239 -18.42 24.33 -35.75
CA THR A 239 -17.21 24.97 -36.35
C THR A 239 -16.08 25.31 -35.37
N VAL A 240 -14.90 24.91 -35.83
CA VAL A 240 -13.56 24.91 -35.25
C VAL A 240 -12.88 26.26 -35.49
N GLU A 241 -12.20 26.82 -34.49
CA GLU A 241 -10.96 27.63 -34.58
C GLU A 241 -10.47 27.91 -33.14
N SER A 242 -9.32 27.38 -32.72
CA SER A 242 -7.95 27.88 -32.89
C SER A 242 -7.54 29.02 -31.94
N VAL A 243 -6.30 28.90 -31.44
CA VAL A 243 -5.45 29.88 -30.74
C VAL A 243 -5.72 30.12 -29.24
N GLN A 244 -4.80 29.66 -28.37
CA GLN A 244 -3.77 30.52 -27.76
C GLN A 244 -2.93 29.75 -26.72
N GLN A 245 -1.65 29.58 -27.06
CA GLN A 245 -0.56 29.34 -26.10
C GLN A 245 -0.62 30.37 -24.98
N SER A 246 -0.54 29.91 -23.74
CA SER A 246 -0.14 30.74 -22.61
C SER A 246 1.03 30.05 -21.90
N ASP A 247 2.20 30.65 -22.10
CA ASP A 247 3.38 30.45 -21.29
C ASP A 247 3.05 30.87 -19.86
N ASN A 248 3.17 29.95 -18.91
CA ASN A 248 3.16 30.28 -17.50
C ASN A 248 4.44 29.80 -16.83
N GLU A 249 5.13 30.81 -16.30
CA GLU A 249 6.46 30.77 -15.77
C GLU A 249 6.64 29.85 -14.55
N ASP A 250 7.86 29.35 -14.53
CA ASP A 250 8.56 28.54 -13.55
C ASP A 250 8.51 29.13 -12.14
N SER A 251 7.90 28.40 -11.21
CA SER A 251 7.96 28.66 -9.76
C SER A 251 8.76 27.56 -9.07
N PRO A 252 9.89 27.88 -8.39
CA PRO A 252 10.80 26.87 -7.86
C PRO A 252 10.20 26.18 -6.63
N LYS A 253 9.92 24.87 -6.77
CA LYS A 253 9.47 24.01 -5.66
C LYS A 253 10.61 23.81 -4.64
N PRO A 254 10.33 23.84 -3.33
CA PRO A 254 11.33 23.67 -2.29
C PRO A 254 11.88 22.23 -2.27
N LYS A 255 13.21 22.11 -2.35
CA LYS A 255 13.95 20.84 -2.30
C LYS A 255 13.72 20.14 -0.96
N ALA A 256 12.96 19.04 -0.97
CA ALA A 256 12.83 18.16 0.18
C ALA A 256 14.19 17.51 0.48
N LYS A 257 14.67 17.64 1.72
CA LYS A 257 15.89 16.98 2.20
C LYS A 257 15.69 15.46 2.16
N ARG A 258 16.24 14.80 1.14
CA ARG A 258 16.41 13.34 1.09
C ARG A 258 17.25 12.94 2.30
N ARG A 259 16.68 12.12 3.19
CA ARG A 259 17.43 11.43 4.24
C ARG A 259 18.38 10.45 3.55
N LYS A 260 19.67 10.56 3.85
CA LYS A 260 20.68 9.57 3.47
C LYS A 260 20.24 8.23 4.05
N VAL A 261 20.00 7.27 3.18
CA VAL A 261 19.88 5.86 3.54
C VAL A 261 21.31 5.34 3.44
N ASP A 262 21.82 4.79 4.54
CA ASP A 262 23.13 4.14 4.55
C ASP A 262 23.04 2.90 3.67
N ILE A 263 23.59 3.03 2.47
CA ILE A 263 23.83 1.91 1.55
C ILE A 263 25.01 1.14 2.15
N ILE A 264 24.73 -0.08 2.60
CA ILE A 264 25.78 -1.02 2.97
C ILE A 264 26.41 -1.48 1.66
N GLU A 265 27.57 -0.91 1.30
CA GLU A 265 28.43 -1.44 0.26
C GLU A 265 28.88 -2.85 0.69
N LEU A 266 28.28 -3.85 0.05
CA LEU A 266 28.78 -5.22 0.08
C LEU A 266 29.94 -5.26 -0.91
N THR A 267 31.16 -5.34 -0.39
CA THR A 267 32.37 -5.57 -1.18
C THR A 267 32.33 -6.99 -1.74
N ASP A 268 32.24 -7.08 -3.07
CA ASP A 268 32.28 -8.33 -3.84
C ASP A 268 33.73 -8.87 -3.92
N ASP A 269 34.20 -9.48 -2.83
CA ASP A 269 35.39 -10.34 -2.80
C ASP A 269 34.96 -11.82 -2.64
N GLU A 270 34.20 -12.35 -3.59
CA GLU A 270 33.95 -13.80 -3.69
C GLU A 270 34.62 -14.39 -4.95
N GLU A 271 35.59 -15.28 -4.71
CA GLU A 271 36.16 -16.17 -5.72
C GLU A 271 35.06 -16.95 -6.46
N PRO A 272 35.24 -17.24 -7.77
CA PRO A 272 34.28 -18.00 -8.56
C PRO A 272 34.13 -19.43 -8.03
N GLN A 273 33.13 -19.66 -7.18
CA GLN A 273 32.75 -21.00 -6.76
C GLN A 273 32.09 -21.75 -7.92
N ALA A 274 32.54 -22.99 -8.12
CA ALA A 274 32.05 -23.90 -9.14
C ALA A 274 30.51 -24.07 -9.07
N PRO A 275 29.83 -24.31 -10.21
CA PRO A 275 28.37 -24.41 -10.27
C PRO A 275 27.85 -25.49 -9.33
N ILE A 276 27.11 -25.06 -8.29
CA ILE A 276 26.46 -25.94 -7.32
C ILE A 276 25.35 -26.71 -8.05
N LYS A 277 25.63 -27.96 -8.39
CA LYS A 277 24.67 -28.89 -8.98
C LYS A 277 23.64 -29.29 -7.93
N TYR A 278 22.49 -28.63 -7.93
CA TYR A 278 21.40 -28.90 -6.99
C TYR A 278 20.90 -30.34 -7.13
N ARG A 279 21.20 -31.21 -6.15
CA ARG A 279 20.54 -32.50 -6.00
C ARG A 279 19.30 -32.30 -5.15
N ALA A 280 18.13 -32.60 -5.71
CA ALA A 280 16.88 -32.66 -4.96
C ALA A 280 16.98 -33.79 -3.91
N ARG A 281 17.43 -33.46 -2.70
CA ARG A 281 17.25 -34.33 -1.54
C ARG A 281 15.83 -34.11 -1.04
N GLY A 282 14.96 -35.08 -1.28
CA GLY A 282 13.64 -35.13 -0.65
C GLY A 282 13.80 -35.20 0.87
N THR A 283 13.82 -34.05 1.53
CA THR A 283 13.85 -33.98 2.98
C THR A 283 12.41 -34.05 3.51
N LYS A 284 12.04 -35.22 4.03
CA LYS A 284 10.94 -35.35 4.99
C LYS A 284 11.36 -34.69 6.30
N SER A 285 11.40 -33.36 6.35
CA SER A 285 11.55 -32.62 7.59
C SER A 285 10.24 -32.74 8.37
N ARG A 286 10.21 -33.61 9.38
CA ARG A 286 9.13 -33.64 10.36
C ARG A 286 9.16 -32.35 11.19
N PRO A 287 8.00 -31.77 11.56
CA PRO A 287 7.96 -30.68 12.51
C PRO A 287 8.49 -31.14 13.87
N ILE A 288 9.42 -30.39 14.45
CA ILE A 288 9.80 -30.56 15.85
C ILE A 288 8.61 -30.04 16.68
N PHE A 289 7.86 -30.96 17.28
CA PHE A 289 6.92 -30.64 18.35
C PHE A 289 7.69 -30.72 19.67
N LEU A 290 7.86 -29.59 20.35
CA LEU A 290 8.32 -29.54 21.74
C LEU A 290 7.07 -29.46 22.62
N ASN A 291 6.92 -30.44 23.52
CA ASN A 291 5.93 -30.43 24.61
C ASN A 291 6.30 -29.38 25.66
#